data_AF-A0A363UNE1-F1
#
_entry.id   AF-A0A363UNE1-F1
#
_cell.length_a   1.000
_cell.length_b   1.000
_cell.length_c   1.000
_cell.angle_alpha   90.00
_cell.angle_beta   90.00
_cell.angle_gamma   90.00
#
_symmetry.space_group_name_H-M   'P 1'
#
loop_
_entity.id
_entity.type
_entity.pdbx_description
1 polymer ?
#
loop_
_entity_poly.entity_id
_entity_poly.type
_entity_poly.pdbx_seq_one_letter_code
_entity_poly.pdbx_strand_id
1 'polypeptide(L)'
;MRLSIEVTPEQHQCLKAAAALQGKSLKAFVLERALSDLSSGGQADDLHALEQVLRARMDAAAKGSRSSKSVAEIADEVQAEENRA
;
A
#
# COMPACT_ATOMS: atom_id res chain seq x y z
N MET A 1 -29.04 10.36 -3.44
CA MET A 1 -27.93 10.35 -4.43
C MET A 1 -28.00 9.03 -5.19
N ARG A 2 -27.91 9.04 -6.53
CA ARG A 2 -28.00 7.83 -7.37
C ARG A 2 -26.66 7.66 -8.09
N LEU A 3 -25.95 6.57 -7.83
CA LEU A 3 -24.78 6.14 -8.61
C LEU A 3 -25.24 5.14 -9.67
N SER A 4 -24.80 5.33 -10.90
CA SER A 4 -24.90 4.34 -11.98
C SER A 4 -23.50 3.76 -12.21
N ILE A 5 -23.37 2.44 -12.15
CA ILE A 5 -22.09 1.73 -12.30
C ILE A 5 -22.29 0.70 -13.41
N GLU A 6 -21.42 0.72 -14.41
CA GLU A 6 -21.39 -0.31 -15.44
C GLU A 6 -20.54 -1.48 -14.95
N VAL A 7 -21.11 -2.68 -15.02
CA VAL A 7 -20.46 -3.94 -14.66
C VAL A 7 -20.84 -4.99 -15.68
N THR A 8 -19.93 -5.92 -15.97
CA THR A 8 -20.27 -7.06 -16.81
C THR A 8 -21.26 -7.99 -16.07
N PRO A 9 -22.02 -8.83 -16.80
CA PRO A 9 -22.91 -9.81 -16.17
C PRO A 9 -22.20 -10.72 -15.17
N GLU A 10 -20.98 -11.17 -15.47
CA GLU A 10 -20.16 -12.01 -14.60
C GLU A 10 -19.74 -11.25 -13.34
N GLN A 11 -19.31 -10.00 -13.49
CA GLN A 11 -18.95 -9.15 -12.36
C GLN A 11 -20.15 -8.92 -11.44
N HIS A 12 -21.34 -8.66 -11.99
CA HIS A 12 -22.57 -8.52 -11.20
C HIS A 12 -22.91 -9.81 -10.44
N GLN A 13 -22.72 -10.97 -11.06
CA GLN A 13 -22.96 -12.27 -10.41
C GLN A 13 -22.01 -12.51 -9.24
N CYS A 14 -20.71 -12.23 -9.42
CA CYS A 14 -19.71 -12.29 -8.36
C CYS A 14 -20.04 -11.32 -7.21
N LEU A 15 -20.43 -10.08 -7.53
CA LEU A 15 -20.80 -9.06 -6.54
C LEU A 15 -22.02 -9.49 -5.72
N LYS A 16 -23.01 -10.08 -6.38
CA LYS A 16 -24.23 -10.61 -5.74
C LYS A 16 -23.93 -11.79 -4.82
N ALA A 17 -23.06 -12.71 -5.25
CA ALA A 17 -22.63 -13.83 -4.43
C ALA A 17 -21.86 -13.34 -3.18
N ALA A 18 -20.92 -12.41 -3.36
CA ALA A 18 -20.16 -11.82 -2.25
C ALA A 18 -21.06 -11.10 -1.24
N ALA A 19 -22.05 -10.32 -1.71
CA ALA A 19 -23.03 -9.67 -0.85
C ALA A 19 -23.87 -10.68 -0.05
N ALA A 20 -24.31 -11.76 -0.70
CA ALA A 20 -25.09 -12.82 -0.07
C ALA A 20 -24.28 -13.57 1.01
N LEU A 21 -22.99 -13.84 0.76
CA LEU A 21 -22.09 -14.47 1.74
C LEU A 21 -21.93 -13.62 3.01
N GLN A 22 -22.00 -12.29 2.89
CA GLN A 22 -21.97 -11.38 4.03
C GLN A 22 -23.36 -11.09 4.64
N GLY A 23 -24.43 -11.70 4.11
CA GLY A 23 -25.80 -11.45 4.56
C GLY A 23 -26.30 -10.03 4.27
N LYS A 24 -25.65 -9.31 3.35
CA LYS A 24 -25.96 -7.90 3.04
C LYS A 24 -26.73 -7.80 1.73
N SER A 25 -27.55 -6.75 1.62
CA SER A 25 -28.11 -6.39 0.31
C SER A 25 -26.99 -5.94 -0.62
N LEU A 26 -27.12 -6.22 -1.93
CA LEU A 26 -26.13 -5.80 -2.93
C LEU A 26 -25.84 -4.30 -2.86
N LYS A 27 -26.87 -3.49 -2.61
CA LYS A 27 -26.74 -2.03 -2.46
C LYS A 27 -25.84 -1.66 -1.29
N ALA A 28 -26.07 -2.24 -0.12
CA ALA A 28 -25.29 -1.96 1.08
C ALA A 28 -23.84 -2.45 0.91
N PHE A 29 -23.66 -3.66 0.37
CA PHE A 29 -22.34 -4.23 0.13
C PHE A 29 -21.48 -3.39 -0.83
N VAL A 30 -22.06 -2.93 -1.94
CA VAL A 30 -21.36 -2.09 -2.93
C VAL A 30 -21.02 -0.73 -2.34
N LEU A 31 -21.94 -0.13 -1.60
CA LEU A 31 -21.75 1.18 -1.00
C LEU A 31 -20.66 1.13 0.08
N GLU A 32 -20.67 0.13 0.95
CA GLU A 32 -19.62 -0.08 1.93
C GLU A 32 -18.26 -0.33 1.27
N ARG A 33 -18.18 -1.19 0.24
CA ARG A 33 -16.92 -1.49 -0.44
C ARG A 33 -16.34 -0.27 -1.17
N ALA A 34 -17.15 0.42 -1.96
CA ALA A 34 -16.73 1.60 -2.71
C ALA A 34 -16.33 2.76 -1.80
N LEU A 35 -17.02 2.94 -0.66
CA LEU A 35 -16.69 3.98 0.32
C LEU A 35 -15.51 3.58 1.22
N SER A 36 -15.33 2.29 1.50
CA SER A 36 -14.17 1.79 2.25
C SER A 36 -12.88 2.01 1.46
N ASP A 37 -12.90 1.85 0.13
CA ASP A 37 -11.75 2.18 -0.71
C ASP A 37 -11.47 3.71 -0.77
N LEU A 38 -12.47 4.55 -0.48
CA LEU A 38 -12.31 6.02 -0.35
C LEU A 38 -11.80 6.45 1.04
N SER A 39 -12.12 5.70 2.10
CA SER A 39 -11.71 6.02 3.48
C SER A 39 -10.45 5.29 3.92
N SER A 40 -10.09 4.19 3.24
CA SER A 40 -8.90 3.41 3.57
C SER A 40 -7.69 4.04 2.91
N GLY A 41 -7.08 4.96 3.63
CA GLY A 41 -5.69 5.38 3.44
C GLY A 41 -4.67 4.24 3.66
N GLY A 42 -4.94 3.04 3.13
CA GLY A 42 -4.23 1.80 3.43
C GLY A 42 -3.56 1.15 2.23
N GLN A 43 -3.53 1.83 1.08
CA GLN A 43 -2.69 1.41 -0.05
C GLN A 43 -2.19 2.62 -0.85
N ALA A 44 -3.06 3.59 -1.13
CA ALA A 44 -2.64 4.83 -1.80
C ALA A 44 -1.67 5.64 -0.93
N ASP A 45 -1.93 5.75 0.37
CA ASP A 45 -1.02 6.42 1.31
C ASP A 45 0.28 5.63 1.52
N ASP A 46 0.22 4.30 1.58
CA ASP A 46 1.42 3.45 1.66
C ASP A 46 2.30 3.59 0.41
N LEU A 47 1.69 3.64 -0.77
CA LEU A 47 2.40 3.88 -2.03
C LEU A 47 2.99 5.29 -2.07
N HIS A 48 2.30 6.29 -1.54
CA HIS A 48 2.81 7.66 -1.45
C HIS A 48 3.98 7.78 -0.46
N ALA A 49 3.91 7.09 0.68
CA ALA A 49 5.01 7.00 1.64
C ALA A 49 6.23 6.33 1.00
N LEU A 50 6.03 5.24 0.26
CA LEU A 50 7.10 4.58 -0.50
C LEU A 50 7.71 5.50 -1.56
N GLU A 51 6.88 6.27 -2.27
CA GLU A 51 7.34 7.23 -3.28
C GLU A 51 8.28 8.28 -2.67
N GLN A 52 7.96 8.81 -1.48
CA GLN A 52 8.83 9.76 -0.78
C GLN A 52 10.20 9.15 -0.44
N VAL A 53 10.23 7.93 0.10
CA VAL A 53 11.49 7.24 0.43
C VAL A 53 12.34 7.03 -0.83
N LEU A 54 11.72 6.60 -1.93
CA LEU A 54 12.43 6.37 -3.18
C LEU A 54 12.98 7.66 -3.78
N ARG A 55 12.19 8.75 -3.78
CA ARG A 55 12.64 10.07 -4.27
C ARG A 55 13.86 10.56 -3.49
N ALA A 56 13.84 10.48 -2.16
CA ALA A 56 14.98 10.86 -1.33
C ALA A 56 16.25 10.03 -1.64
N ARG A 57 16.10 8.72 -1.88
CA ARG A 57 17.21 7.84 -2.27
C ARG A 57 17.77 8.17 -3.65
N MET A 58 16.91 8.51 -4.61
CA MET A 58 17.34 8.91 -5.95
C MET A 58 18.14 10.21 -5.90
N ASP A 59 17.69 11.20 -5.12
CA ASP A 59 18.41 12.46 -4.94
C ASP A 59 19.77 12.25 -4.27
N ALA A 60 19.85 11.40 -3.25
CA ALA A 60 21.11 11.04 -2.59
C ALA A 60 22.06 10.29 -3.54
N ALA A 61 21.54 9.38 -4.36
CA ALA A 61 22.32 8.66 -5.36
C ALA A 61 22.84 9.58 -6.48
N ALA A 62 22.02 10.55 -6.93
CA ALA A 62 22.42 11.56 -7.91
C ALA A 62 23.53 12.47 -7.39
N LYS A 63 23.52 12.77 -6.08
CA LYS A 63 24.60 13.51 -5.38
C LYS A 63 25.85 12.66 -5.12
N GLY A 64 25.85 11.38 -5.48
CA GLY A 64 27.01 10.49 -5.33
C GLY A 64 27.17 9.90 -3.92
N SER A 65 26.17 10.01 -3.04
CA SER A 65 26.21 9.48 -1.66
C SER A 65 26.03 7.97 -1.60
N ARG A 66 26.98 7.21 -2.17
CA ARG A 66 27.04 5.75 -2.06
C ARG A 66 28.04 5.37 -0.98
N SER A 67 27.66 4.45 -0.10
CA SER A 67 28.62 3.85 0.83
C SER A 67 29.62 3.00 0.05
N SER A 68 30.91 3.20 0.30
CA SER A 68 31.98 2.34 -0.20
C SER A 68 32.23 1.13 0.69
N LYS A 69 31.56 1.04 1.84
CA LYS A 69 31.73 -0.05 2.81
C LYS A 69 31.14 -1.34 2.25
N SER A 70 31.85 -2.44 2.47
CA SER A 70 31.32 -3.77 2.23
C SER A 70 30.23 -4.13 3.26
N VAL A 71 29.42 -5.13 2.94
CA VAL A 71 28.37 -5.62 3.85
C VAL A 71 28.97 -6.11 5.17
N ALA A 72 30.15 -6.73 5.14
CA ALA A 72 30.85 -7.21 6.34
C ALA A 72 31.26 -6.04 7.25
N GLU A 73 31.83 -4.97 6.68
CA GLU A 73 32.23 -3.79 7.46
C GLU A 73 31.02 -3.07 8.08
N ILE A 74 29.88 -3.05 7.39
CA ILE A 74 28.63 -2.48 7.94
C ILE A 74 28.13 -3.33 9.12
N ALA A 75 28.20 -4.66 9.01
CA ALA A 75 27.78 -5.56 10.07
C ALA A 75 28.68 -5.43 11.31
N ASP A 76 30.00 -5.40 11.10
CA ASP A 76 30.98 -5.24 12.19
C ASP A 76 30.84 -3.88 12.89
N GLU A 77 30.54 -2.81 12.14
CA GLU A 77 30.31 -1.47 12.70
C GLU A 77 29.07 -1.42 13.59
N VAL A 78 27.93 -1.95 13.12
CA VAL A 78 26.68 -1.99 13.90
C VAL A 78 26.88 -2.82 15.18
N GLN A 79 27.55 -3.96 15.07
CA GLN A 79 27.85 -4.82 16.21
C GLN A 79 28.80 -4.14 17.22
N ALA A 80 29.76 -3.34 16.74
CA ALA A 80 30.66 -2.58 17.60
C ALA A 80 29.98 -1.37 18.27
N GLU A 81 29.01 -0.74 17.61
CA GLU A 81 28.17 0.32 18.20
C GLU A 81 27.21 -0.22 19.27
N GLU A 82 26.54 -1.35 19.02
CA GLU A 82 25.66 -1.98 20.02
C GLU A 82 26.42 -2.43 21.27
N ASN A 83 27.66 -2.93 21.12
CA ASN A 83 28.50 -3.32 22.27
C ASN A 83 29.07 -2.13 23.06
N ARG A 84 28.96 -0.90 22.53
CA ARG A 84 29.39 0.34 23.20
C ARG A 84 28.25 1.08 23.90
N ALA A 85 27.00 0.73 23.62
CA ALA A 85 25.79 1.26 24.24
C ALA A 85 25.47 0.51 25.55
#